data_AF-A0A0G1U493-F1
#
_entry.id   AF-A0A0G1U493-F1
#
_cell.length_a   1.000
_cell.length_b   1.000
_cell.length_c   1.000
_cell.angle_alpha   90.00
_cell.angle_beta   90.00
_cell.angle_gamma   90.00
#
_symmetry.space_group_name_H-M   'P 1'
#
loop_
_entity.id
_entity.type
_entity.pdbx_description
1 polymer ?
#
loop_
_entity_poly.entity_id
_entity_poly.type
_entity_poly.pdbx_seq_one_letter_code
_entity_poly.pdbx_strand_id
1 'polypeptide(L)' 'MAKKKMIIYDDTILVDFKLVFDAIREEKGDWQKVEKELQELLESVSGERE' A
#
# COMPACT_ATOMS: atom_id res chain seq x y z
N MET A 1 -4.71 15.59 9.87
CA MET A 1 -3.68 16.27 9.06
C MET A 1 -2.31 15.76 9.53
N ALA A 2 -1.49 14.97 8.85
CA ALA A 2 -1.53 14.27 7.58
C ALA A 2 -0.91 12.88 7.85
N LYS A 3 -1.71 11.81 7.91
CA LYS A 3 -1.18 10.44 7.99
C LYS A 3 -1.03 9.90 6.58
N LYS A 4 -0.05 10.40 5.83
CA LYS A 4 0.35 9.81 4.55
C LYS A 4 1.85 9.63 4.59
N LYS A 5 2.29 8.57 5.28
CA LYS A 5 3.66 8.05 5.22
C LYS A 5 3.68 6.93 4.18
N MET A 6 3.46 7.31 2.94
CA MET A 6 3.73 6.47 1.80
C MET A 6 4.74 7.25 0.97
N ILE A 7 5.97 6.77 0.91
CA ILE A 7 7.04 7.42 0.15
C ILE A 7 7.31 6.55 -1.06
N ILE A 8 7.15 7.14 -2.24
CA ILE A 8 7.35 6.48 -3.52
C ILE A 8 8.77 6.79 -4.00
N TYR A 9 9.57 5.75 -4.23
CA TYR A 9 10.92 5.85 -4.80
C TYR A 9 11.03 4.92 -6.01
N ASP A 10 11.08 5.50 -7.21
CA ASP A 10 11.30 4.78 -8.47
C ASP A 10 10.32 3.62 -8.70
N ASP A 11 10.67 2.40 -8.29
CA ASP A 11 9.89 1.16 -8.39
C ASP A 11 9.53 0.57 -7.01
N THR A 12 9.76 1.32 -5.93
CA THR A 12 9.59 0.86 -4.56
C THR A 12 8.67 1.80 -3.78
N ILE A 13 7.67 1.21 -3.15
CA ILE A 13 6.80 1.92 -2.21
C ILE A 13 7.25 1.60 -0.78
N LEU A 14 7.67 2.64 -0.05
CA LEU A 14 7.85 2.56 1.39
C LEU A 14 6.52 2.84 2.08
N VAL A 15 5.91 1.79 2.62
CA VAL A 15 4.67 1.86 3.41
C VAL A 15 4.98 1.66 4.89
N ASP A 16 4.36 2.47 5.75
CA ASP A 16 4.40 2.24 7.20
C ASP A 16 3.69 0.92 7.54
N PHE A 17 4.41 -0.03 8.14
CA PHE A 17 3.86 -1.33 8.53
C PHE A 17 2.61 -1.21 9.41
N LYS A 18 2.50 -0.16 10.23
CA LYS A 18 1.33 0.07 11.06
C LYS A 18 0.08 0.30 10.20
N LEU A 19 0.22 0.94 9.05
CA LEU A 19 -0.86 1.19 8.10
C LEU A 19 -1.33 -0.11 7.45
N VAL A 20 -0.40 -0.99 7.08
CA VAL A 20 -0.70 -2.32 6.54
C VAL A 20 -1.48 -3.17 7.56
N PHE A 21 -1.01 -3.21 8.82
CA PHE A 21 -1.69 -3.99 9.86
C PHE A 21 -3.03 -3.39 10.29
N ASP A 22 -3.20 -2.07 10.28
CA ASP A 22 -4.51 -1.44 10.50
C ASP A 22 -5.48 -1.84 9.38
N ALA A 23 -5.06 -1.76 8.11
CA ALA A 23 -5.90 -2.17 6.97
C ALA A 23 -6.33 -3.64 7.06
N ILE A 24 -5.40 -4.56 7.41
CA ILE A 24 -5.73 -5.98 7.63
C ILE A 24 -6.75 -6.15 8.76
N ARG A 25 -6.65 -5.38 9.85
CA ARG A 25 -7.61 -5.44 10.96
C ARG A 25 -8.98 -4.87 10.58
N GLU A 26 -9.01 -3.78 9.82
CA GLU A 26 -10.26 -3.18 9.30
C GLU A 26 -11.00 -4.14 8.37
N GLU A 27 -10.26 -4.88 7.54
CA GLU A 27 -10.75 -5.92 6.64
C GLU A 27 -11.04 -7.26 7.35
N LYS A 28 -11.14 -7.28 8.69
CA LYS A 28 -11.42 -8.46 9.52
C LYS A 28 -10.42 -9.62 9.34
N GLY A 29 -9.18 -9.30 8.97
CA GLY A 29 -8.13 -10.29 8.74
C GLY A 29 -8.06 -10.82 7.31
N ASP A 30 -8.79 -10.22 6.35
CA ASP A 30 -8.68 -10.55 4.93
C ASP A 30 -7.37 -10.00 4.33
N TRP A 31 -6.27 -10.66 4.67
CA TRP A 31 -4.93 -10.27 4.23
C TRP A 31 -4.76 -10.40 2.71
N GLN A 32 -5.52 -11.29 2.04
CA GLN A 32 -5.46 -11.46 0.58
C GLN A 32 -6.01 -10.24 -0.14
N LYS A 33 -7.09 -9.65 0.36
CA LYS A 33 -7.64 -8.42 -0.20
C LYS A 33 -6.67 -7.24 -0.02
N VAL A 34 -6.06 -7.11 1.15
CA VAL A 34 -5.04 -6.08 1.41
C VAL A 34 -3.80 -6.28 0.54
N GLU A 35 -3.34 -7.51 0.35
CA GLU A 35 -2.21 -7.83 -0.55
C GLU A 35 -2.51 -7.40 -1.98
N LYS A 36 -3.72 -7.72 -2.47
CA LYS A 36 -4.16 -7.32 -3.81
C LYS A 36 -4.21 -5.81 -3.96
N GLU A 37 -4.76 -5.08 -2.99
CA GLU A 37 -4.81 -3.61 -3.03
C GLU A 37 -3.41 -2.98 -3.01
N LEU A 38 -2.47 -3.54 -2.25
CA LEU A 38 -1.08 -3.08 -2.23
C LEU A 38 -0.36 -3.35 -3.54
N GLN A 39 -0.64 -4.49 -4.19
CA GLN A 39 -0.07 -4.83 -5.49
C GLN A 39 -0.63 -3.92 -6.59
N GLU A 40 -1.94 -3.70 -6.63
CA GLU A 40 -2.56 -2.76 -7.59
C GLU A 40 -2.00 -1.33 -7.42
N LEU A 41 -1.76 -0.92 -6.17
CA LEU A 41 -1.15 0.37 -5.88
C LEU A 41 0.31 0.44 -6.34
N LEU A 42 1.08 -0.64 -6.24
CA LEU A 42 2.44 -0.74 -6.75
C LEU A 42 2.47 -0.67 -8.27
N GLU A 43 1.61 -1.46 -8.93
CA GLU A 43 1.51 -1.48 -10.40
C GLU A 43 1.05 -0.12 -10.96
N SER A 44 0.11 0.56 -10.31
CA SER A 44 -0.32 1.91 -10.72
C SER A 44 0.81 2.93 -10.64
N VAL A 45 1.66 2.84 -9.61
CA VAL A 45 2.76 3.79 -9.40
C VAL A 45 3.94 3.50 -10.33
N SER A 46 4.25 2.24 -10.62
CA SER A 46 5.27 1.85 -11.60
C SER A 46 4.81 2.08 -13.05
N GLY A 47 3.52 1.91 -13.35
CA GLY A 47 2.94 2.08 -14.68
C GLY A 47 2.72 3.53 -15.12
N GLU A 48 2.59 4.48 -14.18
CA GLU A 48 2.46 5.93 -14.48
C GLU A 48 3.76 6.57 -15.05
N ARG A 49 4.83 5.81 -15.23
CA ARG A 49 6.15 6.30 -15.72
C ARG A 49 6.49 5.93 -17.17
N GLU A 50 5.61 5.27 -17.91
CA GLU A 50 5.78 5.03 -19.37
C GLU A 50 5.37 6.23 -20.24
#